data_AF-A0AAW1IJY9-F1
#
_entry.id   AF-A0AAW1IJY9-F1
#
_cell.length_a   1.000
_cell.length_b   1.000
_cell.length_c   1.000
_cell.angle_alpha   90.00
_cell.angle_beta   90.00
_cell.angle_gamma   90.00
#
_symmetry.space_group_name_H-M   'P 1'
#
loop_
_entity.id
_entity.type
_entity.pdbx_description
1 polymer ?
#
loop_
_entity_poly.entity_id
_entity_poly.type
_entity_poly.pdbx_seq_one_letter_code
_entity_poly.pdbx_strand_id
1 'polypeptide(L)'
;MVVYNLDETPDVFISPDYYDNKFVFEMARIDNNLDETIRSIDLRNDKLLHESLLLRPQRGYVYVNCNGETYVLKSGKFYRPIHNVIFDWSSFGVIVPNSLNASLKKQVEELEKAVEKSNKEGEIAKASLIALNDEVNELKKVQNELGLEMQKAYEKVALIDFEVELYKIELKSCKRELDEVLDDLCSCKDERAKMEVEMRMLRDQLSSEISTANKRNYDLDMQSKIWKMRNYDLEMKSKSLENKLSSVLSELQSTKDQLESSNNKVNELEEQLLSFKNKCEDMKDKLEKVEELKDQIRFYEEEHQCMELLIQKMNNHIELINMEVKSSNQKLDQLLISSLWKKFNHTHHNSQSFITS
;
A
#
# COMPACT_ATOMS: atom_id res chain seq x y z
N MET A 1 144.00 11.74 -20.70
CA MET A 1 142.83 10.94 -21.10
C MET A 1 142.56 10.00 -19.94
N VAL A 2 141.60 10.35 -19.07
CA VAL A 2 141.29 9.55 -17.89
C VAL A 2 140.42 8.40 -18.35
N VAL A 3 140.91 7.17 -18.25
CA VAL A 3 140.17 5.95 -18.58
C VAL A 3 139.44 5.53 -17.31
N TYR A 4 138.11 5.62 -17.33
CA TYR A 4 137.27 5.11 -16.26
C TYR A 4 136.92 3.66 -16.57
N ASN A 5 137.33 2.74 -15.69
CA ASN A 5 136.83 1.36 -15.71
C ASN A 5 135.40 1.37 -15.16
N LEU A 6 134.43 1.18 -16.05
CA LEU A 6 133.00 1.26 -15.75
C LEU A 6 132.49 0.12 -14.86
N ASP A 7 133.33 -0.86 -14.52
CA ASP A 7 132.98 -1.97 -13.61
C ASP A 7 132.94 -1.55 -12.13
N GLU A 8 133.48 -0.38 -11.76
CA GLU A 8 133.63 0.03 -10.35
C GLU A 8 132.55 1.00 -9.84
N THR A 9 131.64 1.49 -10.69
CA THR A 9 130.55 2.41 -10.29
C THR A 9 129.21 2.05 -10.94
N PRO A 10 128.39 1.17 -10.32
CA PRO A 10 127.15 0.65 -10.91
C PRO A 10 126.00 1.67 -11.01
N ASP A 11 126.13 2.85 -10.41
CA ASP A 11 125.05 3.84 -10.28
C ASP A 11 125.15 5.01 -11.28
N VAL A 12 125.93 4.85 -12.35
CA VAL A 12 126.05 5.85 -13.43
C VAL A 12 125.14 5.46 -14.59
N PHE A 13 124.18 6.33 -14.89
CA PHE A 13 123.21 6.13 -15.96
C PHE A 13 123.40 7.17 -17.07
N ILE A 14 123.19 6.76 -18.32
CA ILE A 14 123.16 7.67 -19.46
C ILE A 14 121.69 7.99 -19.75
N SER A 15 121.29 9.24 -19.51
CA SER A 15 119.96 9.72 -19.87
C SER A 15 120.05 10.57 -21.14
N PRO A 16 119.26 10.28 -22.19
CA PRO A 16 119.10 11.23 -23.28
C PRO A 16 118.27 12.42 -22.77
N ASP A 17 118.84 13.62 -22.84
CA ASP A 17 118.11 14.86 -22.67
C ASP A 17 117.94 15.57 -24.01
N TYR A 18 116.81 16.25 -24.18
CA TYR A 18 116.46 16.97 -25.40
C TYR A 18 116.26 18.44 -25.07
N TYR A 19 117.37 19.17 -25.11
CA TYR A 19 117.39 20.61 -24.89
C TYR A 19 117.84 21.33 -26.18
N ASP A 20 117.18 22.43 -26.52
CA ASP A 20 117.54 23.31 -27.64
C ASP A 20 117.66 22.60 -29.02
N ASN A 21 116.72 21.71 -29.32
CA ASN A 21 116.64 20.92 -30.56
C ASN A 21 117.88 20.04 -30.86
N LYS A 22 118.65 19.67 -29.83
CA LYS A 22 119.75 18.71 -29.94
C LYS A 22 119.60 17.63 -28.87
N PHE A 23 119.84 16.38 -29.26
CA PHE A 23 120.01 15.29 -28.30
C PHE A 23 121.39 15.42 -27.65
N VAL A 24 121.41 15.60 -26.33
CA VAL A 24 122.61 15.57 -25.51
C VAL A 24 122.46 14.38 -24.55
N PHE A 25 123.51 13.59 -24.40
CA PHE A 25 123.48 12.44 -23.50
C PHE A 25 124.21 12.82 -22.23
N GLU A 26 123.53 12.78 -21.10
CA GLU A 26 124.15 13.13 -19.83
C GLU A 26 124.42 11.87 -19.02
N MET A 27 125.65 11.74 -18.50
CA MET A 27 125.93 10.79 -17.45
C MET A 27 125.50 11.41 -16.12
N ALA A 28 124.42 10.88 -15.56
CA ALA A 28 123.95 11.24 -14.24
C ALA A 28 124.31 10.14 -13.25
N ARG A 29 124.78 10.51 -12.07
CA ARG A 29 124.85 9.59 -10.93
C ARG A 29 123.55 9.71 -10.17
N ILE A 30 122.82 8.61 -10.04
CA ILE A 30 121.57 8.60 -9.30
C ILE A 30 121.87 8.18 -7.87
N ASP A 31 122.25 9.15 -7.02
CA ASP A 31 122.27 8.96 -5.57
C ASP A 31 121.00 9.58 -4.98
N ASN A 32 120.46 8.96 -3.93
CA ASN A 32 119.09 9.11 -3.38
C ASN A 32 118.60 10.53 -3.02
N ASN A 33 119.29 11.63 -3.38
CA ASN A 33 118.82 12.98 -3.07
C ASN A 33 119.18 14.14 -4.01
N LEU A 34 119.77 13.97 -5.20
CA LEU A 34 119.80 15.00 -6.29
C LEU A 34 120.57 14.45 -7.52
N ASP A 35 120.03 14.67 -8.73
CA ASP A 35 120.70 14.30 -10.00
C ASP A 35 121.92 15.23 -10.22
N GLU A 36 123.12 14.76 -9.90
CA GLU A 36 124.35 15.43 -10.30
C GLU A 36 124.76 14.94 -11.70
N THR A 37 124.66 15.83 -12.70
CA THR A 37 125.22 15.59 -14.03
C THR A 37 126.74 15.55 -13.90
N ILE A 38 127.32 14.35 -13.98
CA ILE A 38 128.77 14.15 -13.89
C ILE A 38 129.45 14.78 -15.12
N ARG A 39 128.88 14.54 -16.31
CA ARG A 39 129.39 15.06 -17.57
C ARG A 39 128.36 14.93 -18.69
N SER A 40 128.30 15.93 -19.55
CA SER A 40 127.60 15.84 -20.84
C SER A 40 128.49 15.12 -21.85
N ILE A 41 127.98 14.04 -22.44
CA ILE A 41 128.61 13.25 -23.49
C ILE A 41 128.11 13.76 -24.84
N ASP A 42 129.03 14.29 -25.64
CA ASP A 42 128.79 14.57 -27.05
C ASP A 42 129.15 13.33 -27.87
N LEU A 43 128.14 12.52 -28.21
CA LEU A 43 128.30 11.28 -28.97
C LEU A 43 128.94 11.47 -30.36
N ARG A 44 129.03 12.71 -30.87
CA ARG A 44 129.69 12.98 -32.16
C ARG A 44 131.21 13.07 -32.03
N ASN A 45 131.72 13.44 -30.86
CA ASN A 45 133.14 13.64 -30.60
C ASN A 45 133.77 12.49 -29.81
N ASP A 46 133.02 11.89 -28.89
CA ASP A 46 133.44 10.71 -28.15
C ASP A 46 133.05 9.44 -28.94
N LYS A 47 134.00 8.90 -29.72
CA LYS A 47 133.84 7.75 -30.66
C LYS A 47 133.29 6.46 -30.02
N LEU A 48 132.01 6.43 -29.70
CA LEU A 48 131.27 5.22 -29.36
C LEU A 48 130.34 4.89 -30.53
N LEU A 49 130.56 3.70 -31.10
CA LEU A 49 129.94 3.26 -32.35
C LEU A 49 128.40 3.31 -32.28
N HIS A 50 127.84 4.13 -33.16
CA HIS A 50 126.46 4.07 -33.62
C HIS A 50 126.23 2.77 -34.41
N GLU A 51 125.23 1.99 -34.02
CA GLU A 51 124.24 1.32 -34.89
C GLU A 51 123.47 0.29 -34.05
N SER A 52 122.22 0.63 -33.67
CA SER A 52 121.10 -0.26 -33.22
C SER A 52 120.38 0.23 -31.96
N LEU A 53 119.59 1.30 -32.05
CA LEU A 53 118.49 1.56 -31.10
C LEU A 53 117.47 2.51 -31.74
N LEU A 54 116.38 1.94 -32.26
CA LEU A 54 115.22 2.66 -32.80
C LEU A 54 114.04 2.42 -31.85
N LEU A 55 113.82 3.32 -30.90
CA LEU A 55 112.66 3.31 -30.01
C LEU A 55 111.58 4.26 -30.57
N ARG A 56 110.36 3.75 -30.79
CA ARG A 56 109.19 4.55 -31.16
C ARG A 56 108.52 5.12 -29.89
N PRO A 57 107.97 6.34 -29.95
CA PRO A 57 107.54 7.06 -28.75
C PRO A 57 106.13 6.66 -28.30
N GLN A 58 106.03 6.06 -27.11
CA GLN A 58 104.89 6.28 -26.22
C GLN A 58 105.46 6.61 -24.82
N ARG A 59 104.98 7.73 -24.26
CA ARG A 59 105.56 8.46 -23.13
C ARG A 59 105.98 7.57 -21.95
N GLY A 60 107.29 7.45 -21.75
CA GLY A 60 107.97 6.83 -20.61
C GLY A 60 109.48 6.82 -20.85
N TYR A 61 110.28 7.05 -19.81
CA TYR A 61 111.74 6.98 -19.90
C TYR A 61 112.19 5.53 -19.72
N VAL A 62 113.06 5.05 -20.59
CA VAL A 62 113.66 3.72 -20.52
C VAL A 62 115.12 3.88 -20.13
N TYR A 63 115.49 3.39 -18.95
CA TYR A 63 116.88 3.37 -18.47
C TYR A 63 117.47 1.98 -18.73
N VAL A 64 118.71 1.92 -19.19
CA VAL A 64 119.45 0.66 -19.39
C VAL A 64 120.72 0.74 -18.56
N ASN A 65 120.95 -0.21 -17.67
CA ASN A 65 122.23 -0.29 -16.96
C ASN A 65 123.31 -0.98 -17.81
N CYS A 66 124.56 -0.95 -17.33
CA CYS A 66 125.70 -1.58 -18.00
C CYS A 66 125.56 -3.11 -18.16
N ASN A 67 124.63 -3.76 -17.43
CA ASN A 67 124.32 -5.18 -17.56
C ASN A 67 123.21 -5.49 -18.58
N GLY A 68 122.71 -4.48 -19.31
CA GLY A 68 121.65 -4.63 -20.30
C GLY A 68 120.24 -4.75 -19.71
N GLU A 69 120.07 -4.50 -18.41
CA GLU A 69 118.75 -4.52 -17.78
C GLU A 69 118.01 -3.22 -18.08
N THR A 70 116.75 -3.36 -18.52
CA THR A 70 115.89 -2.24 -18.90
C THR A 70 114.91 -1.91 -17.78
N TYR A 71 114.81 -0.64 -17.40
CA TYR A 71 113.86 -0.12 -16.42
C TYR A 71 112.95 0.91 -17.10
N VAL A 72 111.63 0.80 -16.89
CA VAL A 72 110.67 1.76 -17.44
C VAL A 72 110.14 2.63 -16.29
N LEU A 73 110.37 3.94 -16.38
CA LEU A 73 109.82 4.93 -15.46
C LEU A 73 108.47 5.42 -15.99
N LYS A 74 107.40 5.10 -15.26
CA LYS A 74 106.04 5.57 -15.56
C LYS A 74 105.44 6.22 -14.31
N SER A 75 105.17 7.52 -14.39
CA SER A 75 104.55 8.31 -13.31
C SER A 75 105.31 8.31 -11.97
N GLY A 76 106.65 8.41 -12.00
CA GLY A 76 107.49 8.59 -10.82
C GLY A 76 107.80 7.32 -10.00
N LYS A 77 107.45 6.13 -10.50
CA LYS A 77 107.86 4.84 -9.91
C LYS A 77 108.55 3.96 -10.95
N PHE A 78 109.63 3.29 -10.57
CA PHE A 78 110.37 2.36 -11.41
C PHE A 78 109.66 1.00 -11.47
N TYR A 79 109.47 0.47 -12.67
CA TYR A 79 109.00 -0.91 -12.88
C TYR A 79 110.06 -1.69 -13.65
N ARG A 80 110.45 -2.85 -13.13
CA ARG A 80 111.30 -3.84 -13.81
C ARG A 80 110.40 -4.71 -14.69
N PRO A 81 110.52 -4.68 -16.03
CA PRO A 81 109.74 -5.57 -16.89
C PRO A 81 110.13 -7.03 -16.63
N ILE A 82 109.14 -7.87 -16.36
CA ILE A 82 109.31 -9.31 -16.20
C ILE A 82 109.39 -9.93 -17.61
N HIS A 83 110.63 -10.06 -18.08
CA HIS A 83 111.13 -11.01 -19.10
C HIS A 83 110.90 -10.72 -20.60
N ASN A 84 112.03 -10.82 -21.31
CA ASN A 84 112.26 -11.15 -22.73
C ASN A 84 111.91 -10.14 -23.82
N VAL A 85 112.71 -9.06 -23.90
CA VAL A 85 113.06 -8.47 -25.20
C VAL A 85 114.24 -9.26 -25.77
N ILE A 86 114.01 -10.06 -26.81
CA ILE A 86 115.05 -10.86 -27.47
C ILE A 86 115.51 -10.11 -28.73
N PHE A 87 116.82 -9.85 -28.82
CA PHE A 87 117.50 -9.36 -30.03
C PHE A 87 118.21 -10.54 -30.70
N ASP A 88 117.85 -10.88 -31.94
CA ASP A 88 118.57 -11.88 -32.74
C ASP A 88 119.57 -11.18 -33.68
N TRP A 89 120.84 -11.51 -33.46
CA TRP A 89 122.02 -11.05 -34.19
C TRP A 89 122.57 -12.23 -34.98
N SER A 90 122.40 -12.27 -36.30
CA SER A 90 123.18 -13.21 -37.13
C SER A 90 123.40 -12.73 -38.57
N SER A 91 124.54 -12.08 -38.76
CA SER A 91 125.15 -11.82 -40.07
C SER A 91 126.65 -12.14 -40.00
N PHE A 92 127.01 -13.42 -39.81
CA PHE A 92 128.38 -13.87 -40.05
C PHE A 92 128.40 -15.25 -40.70
N GLY A 93 128.85 -15.27 -41.95
CA GLY A 93 129.23 -16.48 -42.66
C GLY A 93 130.51 -17.07 -42.09
N VAL A 94 130.51 -18.39 -41.95
CA VAL A 94 131.71 -19.21 -41.75
C VAL A 94 131.66 -20.32 -42.79
N ILE A 95 132.75 -20.46 -43.55
CA ILE A 95 132.96 -21.48 -44.58
C ILE A 95 133.89 -22.56 -44.02
N VAL A 96 133.69 -23.80 -44.51
CA VAL A 96 134.62 -24.95 -44.63
C VAL A 96 134.57 -25.96 -43.46
N PRO A 97 134.63 -27.31 -43.63
CA PRO A 97 134.95 -28.12 -44.83
C PRO A 97 133.92 -29.21 -45.24
N ASN A 98 134.02 -29.57 -46.53
CA ASN A 98 133.59 -30.85 -47.09
C ASN A 98 134.26 -32.03 -46.35
N SER A 99 133.55 -32.68 -45.44
CA SER A 99 133.63 -34.14 -45.29
C SER A 99 132.39 -34.65 -44.56
N LEU A 100 131.61 -35.47 -45.26
CA LEU A 100 130.45 -36.19 -44.78
C LEU A 100 130.72 -36.87 -43.43
N ASN A 101 129.79 -36.75 -42.48
CA ASN A 101 129.64 -37.77 -41.45
C ASN A 101 128.16 -38.08 -41.22
N ALA A 102 127.79 -39.34 -41.46
CA ALA A 102 126.42 -39.87 -41.51
C ALA A 102 125.61 -39.68 -40.20
N SER A 103 126.25 -39.25 -39.10
CA SER A 103 125.61 -38.96 -37.82
C SER A 103 124.68 -37.74 -37.84
N LEU A 104 125.03 -36.70 -38.61
CA LEU A 104 124.18 -35.50 -38.75
C LEU A 104 122.98 -35.78 -39.66
N LYS A 105 123.14 -36.66 -40.66
CA LYS A 105 122.02 -37.12 -41.48
C LYS A 105 121.01 -37.92 -40.64
N LYS A 106 121.49 -38.69 -39.66
CA LYS A 106 120.63 -39.40 -38.70
C LYS A 106 119.95 -38.48 -37.69
N GLN A 107 120.65 -37.46 -37.17
CA GLN A 107 120.05 -36.46 -36.29
C GLN A 107 119.06 -35.54 -37.01
N VAL A 108 119.33 -35.20 -38.28
CA VAL A 108 118.39 -34.47 -39.15
C VAL A 108 117.21 -35.36 -39.51
N GLU A 109 117.38 -36.65 -39.80
CA GLU A 109 116.26 -37.59 -40.00
C GLU A 109 115.46 -37.83 -38.70
N GLU A 110 116.11 -37.84 -37.53
CA GLU A 110 115.43 -37.94 -36.22
C GLU A 110 114.71 -36.64 -35.84
N LEU A 111 115.28 -35.48 -36.16
CA LEU A 111 114.63 -34.17 -36.02
C LEU A 111 113.52 -33.98 -37.05
N GLU A 112 113.68 -34.42 -38.29
CA GLU A 112 112.63 -34.43 -39.31
C GLU A 112 111.51 -35.39 -38.90
N LYS A 113 111.82 -36.56 -38.34
CA LYS A 113 110.81 -37.45 -37.75
C LYS A 113 110.15 -36.85 -36.51
N ALA A 114 110.89 -36.12 -35.67
CA ALA A 114 110.34 -35.44 -34.49
C ALA A 114 109.48 -34.22 -34.89
N VAL A 115 109.87 -33.50 -35.93
CA VAL A 115 109.12 -32.39 -36.54
C VAL A 115 107.90 -32.93 -37.26
N GLU A 116 108.00 -34.05 -37.98
CA GLU A 116 106.88 -34.69 -38.64
C GLU A 116 105.93 -35.32 -37.61
N LYS A 117 106.45 -35.86 -36.50
CA LYS A 117 105.66 -36.29 -35.35
C LYS A 117 104.99 -35.09 -34.66
N SER A 118 105.71 -33.99 -34.44
CA SER A 118 105.17 -32.76 -33.86
C SER A 118 104.19 -32.05 -34.80
N ASN A 119 104.35 -32.19 -36.12
CA ASN A 119 103.39 -31.71 -37.11
C ASN A 119 102.15 -32.58 -37.11
N LYS A 120 102.29 -33.90 -37.01
CA LYS A 120 101.15 -34.83 -36.85
C LYS A 120 100.42 -34.57 -35.53
N GLU A 121 101.14 -34.35 -34.43
CA GLU A 121 100.57 -33.96 -33.13
C GLU A 121 99.95 -32.56 -33.18
N GLY A 122 100.54 -31.61 -33.92
CA GLY A 122 99.99 -30.28 -34.16
C GLY A 122 98.73 -30.30 -35.02
N GLU A 123 98.69 -31.13 -36.06
CA GLU A 123 97.52 -31.38 -36.90
C GLU A 123 96.39 -32.06 -36.10
N ILE A 124 96.72 -33.04 -35.25
CA ILE A 124 95.77 -33.66 -34.31
C ILE A 124 95.25 -32.62 -33.31
N ALA A 125 96.12 -31.83 -32.69
CA ALA A 125 95.73 -30.77 -31.76
C ALA A 125 94.86 -29.71 -32.43
N LYS A 126 95.14 -29.38 -33.69
CA LYS A 126 94.34 -28.45 -34.50
C LYS A 126 92.97 -29.03 -34.85
N ALA A 127 92.90 -30.30 -35.23
CA ALA A 127 91.63 -31.00 -35.45
C ALA A 127 90.80 -31.09 -34.16
N SER A 128 91.43 -31.39 -33.02
CA SER A 128 90.79 -31.36 -31.70
C SER A 128 90.32 -29.95 -31.32
N LEU A 129 91.11 -28.90 -31.62
CA LEU A 129 90.70 -27.51 -31.40
C LEU A 129 89.48 -27.13 -32.24
N ILE A 130 89.41 -27.58 -33.50
CA ILE A 130 88.24 -27.36 -34.37
C ILE A 130 87.01 -28.07 -33.79
N ALA A 131 87.14 -29.36 -33.43
CA ALA A 131 86.04 -30.12 -32.84
C ALA A 131 85.53 -29.50 -31.52
N LEU A 132 86.44 -29.04 -30.67
CA LEU A 132 86.10 -28.39 -29.40
C LEU A 132 85.47 -27.01 -29.62
N ASN A 133 85.90 -26.28 -30.64
CA ASN A 133 85.26 -25.02 -31.05
C ASN A 133 83.83 -25.26 -31.59
N ASP A 134 83.61 -26.34 -32.33
CA ASP A 134 82.28 -26.72 -32.80
C ASP A 134 81.36 -27.13 -31.63
N GLU A 135 81.86 -27.92 -30.68
CA GLU A 135 81.14 -28.23 -29.43
C GLU A 135 80.80 -26.97 -28.63
N VAL A 136 81.73 -26.02 -28.52
CA VAL A 136 81.49 -24.73 -27.84
C VAL A 136 80.41 -23.93 -28.57
N ASN A 137 80.38 -23.93 -29.90
CA ASN A 137 79.34 -23.24 -30.67
C ASN A 137 77.97 -23.89 -30.48
N GLU A 138 77.89 -25.22 -30.47
CA GLU A 138 76.65 -25.95 -30.17
C GLU A 138 76.18 -25.70 -28.73
N LEU A 139 77.08 -25.73 -27.75
CA LEU A 139 76.75 -25.36 -26.36
C LEU A 139 76.23 -23.93 -26.25
N LYS A 140 76.82 -22.98 -26.99
CA LYS A 140 76.38 -21.59 -27.03
C LYS A 140 74.98 -21.45 -27.64
N LYS A 141 74.67 -22.26 -28.65
CA LYS A 141 73.32 -22.31 -29.24
C LYS A 141 72.30 -22.85 -28.24
N VAL A 142 72.59 -23.97 -27.56
CA VAL A 142 71.75 -24.52 -26.50
C VAL A 142 71.56 -23.52 -25.36
N GLN A 143 72.62 -22.81 -24.96
CA GLN A 143 72.55 -21.77 -23.94
C GLN A 143 71.60 -20.63 -24.35
N ASN A 144 71.66 -20.18 -25.61
CA ASN A 144 70.76 -19.14 -26.11
C ASN A 144 69.31 -19.62 -26.19
N GLU A 145 69.09 -20.85 -26.65
CA GLU A 145 67.75 -21.48 -26.68
C GLU A 145 67.17 -21.60 -25.27
N LEU A 146 67.95 -22.08 -24.31
CA LEU A 146 67.55 -22.16 -22.91
C LEU A 146 67.26 -20.78 -22.29
N GLY A 147 68.07 -19.77 -22.61
CA GLY A 147 67.84 -18.40 -22.17
C GLY A 147 66.51 -17.84 -22.69
N LEU A 148 66.19 -18.13 -23.96
CA LEU A 148 64.92 -17.75 -24.58
C LEU A 148 63.73 -18.50 -23.94
N GLU A 149 63.87 -19.80 -23.63
CA GLU A 149 62.85 -20.56 -22.92
C GLU A 149 62.63 -20.06 -21.49
N MET A 150 63.70 -19.73 -20.76
CA MET A 150 63.59 -19.10 -19.44
C MET A 150 62.86 -17.77 -19.52
N GLN A 151 63.18 -16.91 -20.49
CA GLN A 151 62.49 -15.64 -20.67
C GLN A 151 61.00 -15.86 -20.94
N LYS A 152 60.64 -16.77 -21.85
CA LYS A 152 59.25 -17.14 -22.12
C LYS A 152 58.54 -17.68 -20.87
N ALA A 153 59.24 -18.45 -20.04
CA ALA A 153 58.71 -18.95 -18.78
C ALA A 153 58.44 -17.81 -17.79
N TYR A 154 59.35 -16.84 -17.65
CA TYR A 154 59.15 -15.65 -16.82
C TYR A 154 57.96 -14.80 -17.30
N GLU A 155 57.82 -14.60 -18.61
CA GLU A 155 56.68 -13.89 -19.18
C GLU A 155 55.36 -14.60 -18.88
N LYS A 156 55.32 -15.94 -18.98
CA LYS A 156 54.15 -16.73 -18.60
C LYS A 156 53.83 -16.63 -17.11
N VAL A 157 54.83 -16.67 -16.23
CA VAL A 157 54.63 -16.51 -14.77
C VAL A 157 54.06 -15.12 -14.47
N ALA A 158 54.59 -14.07 -15.09
CA ALA A 158 54.08 -12.71 -14.91
C ALA A 158 52.62 -12.56 -15.38
N LEU A 159 52.23 -13.22 -16.47
CA LEU A 159 50.83 -13.27 -16.93
C LEU A 159 49.92 -13.98 -15.93
N ILE A 160 50.34 -15.13 -15.41
CA ILE A 160 49.58 -15.87 -14.39
C ILE A 160 49.42 -15.05 -13.11
N ASP A 161 50.46 -14.37 -12.65
CA ASP A 161 50.39 -13.51 -11.46
C ASP A 161 49.37 -12.37 -11.65
N PHE A 162 49.32 -11.79 -12.85
CA PHE A 162 48.32 -10.77 -13.20
C PHE A 162 46.89 -11.34 -13.21
N GLU A 163 46.69 -12.53 -13.80
CA GLU A 163 45.39 -13.22 -13.78
C GLU A 163 44.92 -13.53 -12.35
N VAL A 164 45.82 -13.97 -11.47
CA VAL A 164 45.51 -14.25 -10.06
C VAL A 164 45.08 -12.99 -9.31
N GLU A 165 45.76 -11.86 -9.51
CA GLU A 165 45.35 -10.60 -8.89
C GLU A 165 44.03 -10.07 -9.47
N LEU A 166 43.75 -10.28 -10.76
CA LEU A 166 42.44 -9.98 -11.34
C LEU A 166 41.33 -10.82 -10.66
N TYR A 167 41.49 -12.14 -10.56
CA TYR A 167 40.50 -13.00 -9.91
C TYR A 167 40.30 -12.65 -8.44
N LYS A 168 41.34 -12.19 -7.75
CA LYS A 168 41.24 -11.73 -6.35
C LYS A 168 40.45 -10.43 -6.21
N ILE A 169 40.53 -9.52 -7.18
CA ILE A 169 39.71 -8.30 -7.23
C ILE A 169 38.25 -8.68 -7.52
N GLU A 170 38.01 -9.55 -8.50
CA GLU A 170 36.65 -10.04 -8.83
C GLU A 170 36.01 -10.73 -7.62
N LEU A 171 36.73 -11.63 -6.96
CA LEU A 171 36.25 -12.31 -5.75
C LEU A 171 35.89 -11.32 -4.63
N LYS A 172 36.68 -10.26 -4.45
CA LYS A 172 36.37 -9.19 -3.49
C LYS A 172 35.14 -8.38 -3.91
N SER A 173 34.91 -8.17 -5.20
CA SER A 173 33.68 -7.53 -5.67
C SER A 173 32.46 -8.39 -5.41
N CYS A 174 32.49 -9.67 -5.84
CA CYS A 174 31.40 -10.62 -5.61
C CYS A 174 31.09 -10.79 -4.12
N LYS A 175 32.09 -10.75 -3.25
CA LYS A 175 31.86 -10.79 -1.80
C LYS A 175 31.08 -9.58 -1.29
N ARG A 176 31.42 -8.37 -1.75
CA ARG A 176 30.68 -7.14 -1.37
C ARG A 176 29.24 -7.18 -1.87
N GLU A 177 29.05 -7.60 -3.12
CA GLU A 177 27.71 -7.74 -3.71
C GLU A 177 26.88 -8.79 -2.95
N LEU A 178 27.50 -9.89 -2.52
CA LEU A 178 26.84 -10.88 -1.68
C LEU A 178 26.44 -10.31 -0.31
N ASP A 179 27.33 -9.55 0.33
CA ASP A 179 27.04 -8.90 1.62
C ASP A 179 25.87 -7.89 1.50
N GLU A 180 25.83 -7.09 0.42
CA GLU A 180 24.73 -6.15 0.14
C GLU A 180 23.39 -6.87 -0.07
N VAL A 181 23.38 -7.97 -0.83
CA VAL A 181 22.18 -8.80 -1.03
C VAL A 181 21.71 -9.45 0.29
N LEU A 182 22.64 -9.82 1.17
CA LEU A 182 22.29 -10.37 2.49
C LEU A 182 21.66 -9.31 3.40
N ASP A 183 22.16 -8.07 3.36
CA ASP A 183 21.59 -6.94 4.10
C ASP A 183 20.17 -6.62 3.60
N ASP A 184 19.97 -6.57 2.27
CA ASP A 184 18.66 -6.37 1.66
C ASP A 184 17.68 -7.49 2.04
N LEU A 185 18.16 -8.75 2.05
CA LEU A 185 17.35 -9.89 2.47
C LEU A 185 16.93 -9.78 3.94
N CYS A 186 17.81 -9.28 4.81
CA CYS A 186 17.48 -9.03 6.22
C CYS A 186 16.43 -7.92 6.35
N SER A 187 16.59 -6.81 5.63
CA SER A 187 15.60 -5.73 5.61
C SER A 187 14.23 -6.23 5.13
N CYS A 188 14.20 -7.00 4.03
CA CYS A 188 12.97 -7.59 3.50
C CYS A 188 12.29 -8.55 4.50
N LYS A 189 13.08 -9.29 5.29
CA LYS A 189 12.56 -10.19 6.33
C LYS A 189 11.89 -9.42 7.46
N ASP A 190 12.47 -8.30 7.87
CA ASP A 190 11.92 -7.43 8.92
C ASP A 190 10.64 -6.73 8.45
N GLU A 191 10.61 -6.21 7.22
CA GLU A 191 9.40 -5.64 6.61
C GLU A 191 8.27 -6.68 6.50
N ARG A 192 8.59 -7.90 6.08
CA ARG A 192 7.63 -9.00 6.04
C ARG A 192 7.05 -9.29 7.42
N ALA A 193 7.90 -9.35 8.45
CA ALA A 193 7.45 -9.60 9.82
C ALA A 193 6.53 -8.46 10.31
N LYS A 194 6.87 -7.20 10.01
CA LYS A 194 6.02 -6.04 10.31
C LYS A 194 4.66 -6.14 9.64
N MET A 195 4.63 -6.45 8.33
CA MET A 195 3.39 -6.62 7.57
C MET A 195 2.54 -7.77 8.11
N GLU A 196 3.16 -8.87 8.54
CA GLU A 196 2.44 -10.00 9.13
C GLU A 196 1.73 -9.62 10.45
N VAL A 197 2.37 -8.79 11.28
CA VAL A 197 1.76 -8.24 12.51
C VAL A 197 0.59 -7.32 12.17
N GLU A 198 0.75 -6.40 11.22
CA GLU A 198 -0.33 -5.50 10.78
C GLU A 198 -1.53 -6.28 10.22
N MET A 199 -1.28 -7.31 9.40
CA MET A 199 -2.33 -8.20 8.87
C MET A 199 -3.07 -8.96 9.97
N ARG A 200 -2.37 -9.36 11.04
CA ARG A 200 -3.00 -9.99 12.21
C ARG A 200 -3.89 -9.01 12.97
N MET A 201 -3.41 -7.78 13.20
CA MET A 201 -4.20 -6.73 13.85
C MET A 201 -5.47 -6.40 13.06
N LEU A 202 -5.36 -6.24 11.73
CA LEU A 202 -6.51 -6.00 10.86
C LEU A 202 -7.51 -7.16 10.89
N ARG A 203 -7.03 -8.40 10.94
CA ARG A 203 -7.89 -9.59 11.05
C ARG A 203 -8.67 -9.59 12.37
N ASP A 204 -8.00 -9.27 13.48
CA ASP A 204 -8.64 -9.24 14.80
C ASP A 204 -9.67 -8.10 14.89
N GLN A 205 -9.34 -6.92 14.34
CA GLN A 205 -10.27 -5.80 14.21
C GLN A 205 -11.51 -6.20 13.39
N LEU A 206 -11.32 -6.76 12.20
CA LEU A 206 -12.42 -7.21 11.34
C LEU A 206 -13.28 -8.28 12.03
N SER A 207 -12.66 -9.21 12.75
CA SER A 207 -13.38 -10.23 13.53
C SER A 207 -14.24 -9.59 14.63
N SER A 208 -13.72 -8.59 15.34
CA SER A 208 -14.47 -7.85 16.36
C SER A 208 -15.65 -7.08 15.75
N GLU A 209 -15.45 -6.42 14.60
CA GLU A 209 -16.50 -5.69 13.90
C GLU A 209 -17.61 -6.62 13.42
N ILE A 210 -17.26 -7.77 12.82
CA ILE A 210 -18.22 -8.80 12.40
C ILE A 210 -19.05 -9.30 13.60
N SER A 211 -18.41 -9.55 14.75
CA SER A 211 -19.11 -9.94 15.98
C SER A 211 -20.12 -8.87 16.43
N THR A 212 -19.70 -7.60 16.46
CA THR A 212 -20.59 -6.49 16.84
C THR A 212 -21.75 -6.30 15.86
N ALA A 213 -21.51 -6.44 14.55
CA ALA A 213 -22.52 -6.35 13.51
C ALA A 213 -23.54 -7.49 13.62
N ASN A 214 -23.08 -8.73 13.87
CA ASN A 214 -23.95 -9.88 14.08
C ASN A 214 -24.86 -9.70 15.30
N LYS A 215 -24.34 -9.16 16.41
CA LYS A 215 -25.14 -8.84 17.59
C LYS A 215 -26.23 -7.81 17.27
N ARG A 216 -25.89 -6.73 16.56
CA ARG A 216 -26.87 -5.71 16.13
C ARG A 216 -27.95 -6.30 15.22
N ASN A 217 -27.58 -7.17 14.29
CA ASN A 217 -28.53 -7.85 13.41
C ASN A 217 -29.50 -8.74 14.19
N TYR A 218 -29.01 -9.46 15.21
CA TYR A 218 -29.86 -10.24 16.10
C TYR A 218 -30.85 -9.36 16.89
N ASP A 219 -30.38 -8.24 17.43
CA ASP A 219 -31.23 -7.30 18.18
C ASP A 219 -32.32 -6.69 17.26
N LEU A 220 -31.97 -6.33 16.02
CA LEU A 220 -32.92 -5.83 15.01
C LEU A 220 -33.95 -6.89 14.60
N ASP A 221 -33.55 -8.15 14.44
CA ASP A 221 -34.49 -9.25 14.16
C ASP A 221 -35.48 -9.44 15.32
N MET A 222 -35.00 -9.40 16.56
CA MET A 222 -35.86 -9.47 17.74
C MET A 222 -36.83 -8.29 17.82
N GLN A 223 -36.37 -7.06 17.56
CA GLN A 223 -37.25 -5.88 17.50
C GLN A 223 -38.30 -6.00 16.38
N SER A 224 -37.91 -6.50 15.21
CA SER A 224 -38.82 -6.75 14.09
C SER A 224 -39.94 -7.73 14.46
N LYS A 225 -39.60 -8.82 15.15
CA LYS A 225 -40.59 -9.80 15.65
C LYS A 225 -41.55 -9.18 16.68
N ILE A 226 -41.03 -8.40 17.63
CA ILE A 226 -41.86 -7.70 18.62
C ILE A 226 -42.83 -6.73 17.93
N TRP A 227 -42.34 -5.97 16.95
CA TRP A 227 -43.17 -5.01 16.22
C TRP A 227 -44.27 -5.69 15.40
N LYS A 228 -43.96 -6.80 14.72
CA LYS A 228 -44.96 -7.62 14.01
C LYS A 228 -46.07 -8.13 14.96
N MET A 229 -45.69 -8.63 16.14
CA MET A 229 -46.65 -9.12 17.12
C MET A 229 -47.54 -8.00 17.68
N ARG A 230 -46.96 -6.82 17.94
CA ARG A 230 -47.71 -5.63 18.37
C ARG A 230 -48.67 -5.14 17.29
N ASN A 231 -48.25 -5.17 16.03
CA ASN A 231 -49.11 -4.77 14.91
C ASN A 231 -50.31 -5.72 14.76
N TYR A 232 -50.08 -7.02 14.92
CA TYR A 232 -51.15 -8.03 14.92
C TYR A 232 -52.15 -7.83 16.07
N ASP A 233 -51.69 -7.55 17.29
CA ASP A 233 -52.55 -7.24 18.44
C ASP A 233 -53.39 -5.97 18.19
N LEU A 234 -52.79 -4.92 17.62
CA LEU A 234 -53.51 -3.70 17.25
C LEU A 234 -54.56 -3.96 16.17
N GLU A 235 -54.26 -4.77 15.16
CA GLU A 235 -55.22 -5.14 14.11
C GLU A 235 -56.42 -5.90 14.69
N MET A 236 -56.19 -6.84 15.59
CA MET A 236 -57.25 -7.58 16.28
C MET A 236 -58.11 -6.67 17.16
N LYS A 237 -57.50 -5.71 17.86
CA LYS A 237 -58.23 -4.70 18.63
C LYS A 237 -59.06 -3.77 17.75
N SER A 238 -58.52 -3.36 16.59
CA SER A 238 -59.26 -2.55 15.60
C SER A 238 -60.50 -3.28 15.11
N LYS A 239 -60.36 -4.53 14.67
CA LYS A 239 -61.48 -5.38 14.23
C LYS A 239 -62.53 -5.58 15.34
N SER A 240 -62.08 -5.77 16.58
CA SER A 240 -63.00 -5.88 17.73
C SER A 240 -63.79 -4.58 17.97
N LEU A 241 -63.14 -3.42 17.86
CA LEU A 241 -63.79 -2.12 17.99
C LEU A 241 -64.76 -1.84 16.84
N GLU A 242 -64.39 -2.19 15.60
CA GLU A 242 -65.28 -2.10 14.43
C GLU A 242 -66.55 -2.92 14.64
N ASN A 243 -66.41 -4.18 15.09
CA ASN A 243 -67.57 -5.03 15.39
C ASN A 243 -68.46 -4.44 16.49
N LYS A 244 -67.86 -3.89 17.56
CA LYS A 244 -68.61 -3.21 18.62
C LYS A 244 -69.34 -1.98 18.10
N LEU A 245 -68.68 -1.17 17.26
CA LEU A 245 -69.27 0.01 16.66
C LEU A 245 -70.46 -0.36 15.78
N SER A 246 -70.34 -1.41 14.95
CA SER A 246 -71.45 -1.92 14.15
C SER A 246 -72.62 -2.38 15.02
N SER A 247 -72.37 -3.09 16.13
CA SER A 247 -73.41 -3.50 17.08
C SER A 247 -74.15 -2.29 17.67
N VAL A 248 -73.41 -1.29 18.16
CA VAL A 248 -73.99 -0.08 18.75
C VAL A 248 -74.80 0.71 17.71
N LEU A 249 -74.32 0.79 16.46
CA LEU A 249 -75.07 1.45 15.39
C LEU A 249 -76.38 0.73 15.06
N SER A 250 -76.38 -0.62 15.06
CA SER A 250 -77.60 -1.40 14.87
C SER A 250 -78.58 -1.24 16.03
N GLU A 251 -78.10 -1.25 17.28
CA GLU A 251 -78.92 -0.98 18.46
C GLU A 251 -79.51 0.43 18.42
N LEU A 252 -78.69 1.44 18.09
CA LEU A 252 -79.14 2.82 17.95
C LEU A 252 -80.24 2.95 16.89
N GLN A 253 -80.07 2.34 15.72
CA GLN A 253 -81.09 2.34 14.67
C GLN A 253 -82.38 1.67 15.16
N SER A 254 -82.29 0.53 15.86
CA SER A 254 -83.47 -0.15 16.42
C SER A 254 -84.21 0.72 17.44
N THR A 255 -83.48 1.40 18.34
CA THR A 255 -84.10 2.31 19.32
C THR A 255 -84.75 3.52 18.65
N LYS A 256 -84.14 4.04 17.57
CA LYS A 256 -84.72 5.11 16.75
C LYS A 256 -86.04 4.68 16.12
N ASP A 257 -86.08 3.49 15.53
CA ASP A 257 -87.30 2.94 14.92
C ASP A 257 -88.40 2.70 15.97
N GLN A 258 -88.04 2.22 17.17
CA GLN A 258 -88.96 2.07 18.30
C GLN A 258 -89.52 3.41 18.77
N LEU A 259 -88.68 4.44 18.86
CA LEU A 259 -89.08 5.79 19.23
C LEU A 259 -90.07 6.37 18.20
N GLU A 260 -89.79 6.22 16.91
CA GLU A 260 -90.67 6.66 15.83
C GLU A 260 -92.02 5.94 15.89
N SER A 261 -92.03 4.62 16.12
CA SER A 261 -93.25 3.84 16.32
C SER A 261 -94.05 4.32 17.55
N SER A 262 -93.37 4.60 18.66
CA SER A 262 -94.02 5.14 19.86
C SER A 262 -94.63 6.52 19.61
N ASN A 263 -93.92 7.38 18.88
CA ASN A 263 -94.40 8.72 18.53
C ASN A 263 -95.66 8.65 17.66
N ASN A 264 -95.70 7.74 16.69
CA ASN A 264 -96.89 7.51 15.86
C ASN A 264 -98.09 7.04 16.69
N LYS A 265 -97.89 6.16 17.68
CA LYS A 265 -98.95 5.74 18.60
C LYS A 265 -99.47 6.88 19.48
N VAL A 266 -98.57 7.76 19.95
CA VAL A 266 -98.96 8.95 20.72
C VAL A 266 -99.84 9.86 19.86
N ASN A 267 -99.43 10.15 18.62
CA ASN A 267 -100.23 10.96 17.69
C ASN A 267 -101.62 10.34 17.44
N GLU A 268 -101.70 9.02 17.25
CA GLU A 268 -102.99 8.33 17.06
C GLU A 268 -103.89 8.46 18.30
N LEU A 269 -103.33 8.33 19.51
CA LEU A 269 -104.08 8.52 20.75
C LEU A 269 -104.54 9.97 20.94
N GLU A 270 -103.71 10.95 20.57
CA GLU A 270 -104.08 12.37 20.58
C GLU A 270 -105.26 12.66 19.63
N GLU A 271 -105.24 12.10 18.42
CA GLU A 271 -106.35 12.19 17.46
C GLU A 271 -107.64 11.54 18.00
N GLN A 272 -107.52 10.35 18.60
CA GLN A 272 -108.66 9.67 19.24
C GLN A 272 -109.23 10.49 20.40
N LEU A 273 -108.38 11.10 21.23
CA LEU A 273 -108.79 11.94 22.35
C LEU A 273 -109.53 13.19 21.86
N LEU A 274 -109.03 13.85 20.82
CA LEU A 274 -109.71 14.98 20.17
C LEU A 274 -111.08 14.57 19.62
N SER A 275 -111.17 13.41 18.96
CA SER A 275 -112.44 12.87 18.46
C SER A 275 -113.44 12.62 19.60
N PHE A 276 -112.99 12.02 20.70
CA PHE A 276 -113.83 11.76 21.87
C PHE A 276 -114.29 13.06 22.53
N LYS A 277 -113.39 14.04 22.69
CA LYS A 277 -113.71 15.37 23.20
C LYS A 277 -114.83 16.03 22.39
N ASN A 278 -114.72 16.03 21.07
CA ASN A 278 -115.74 16.58 20.18
C ASN A 278 -117.08 15.85 20.31
N LYS A 279 -117.07 14.51 20.46
CA LYS A 279 -118.29 13.73 20.71
C LYS A 279 -118.93 14.05 22.06
N CYS A 280 -118.14 14.24 23.12
CA CYS A 280 -118.63 14.66 24.42
C CYS A 280 -119.26 16.06 24.36
N GLU A 281 -118.67 16.98 23.61
CA GLU A 281 -119.20 18.33 23.41
C GLU A 281 -120.54 18.27 22.65
N ASP A 282 -120.64 17.50 21.56
CA ASP A 282 -121.90 17.24 20.86
C ASP A 282 -122.97 16.59 21.76
N MET A 283 -122.59 15.64 22.62
CA MET A 283 -123.51 15.05 23.60
C MET A 283 -123.96 16.05 24.65
N LYS A 284 -123.08 16.95 25.10
CA LYS A 284 -123.40 18.01 26.04
C LYS A 284 -124.42 18.98 25.43
N ASP A 285 -124.21 19.41 24.19
CA ASP A 285 -125.14 20.27 23.46
C ASP A 285 -126.50 19.60 23.27
N LYS A 286 -126.52 18.28 23.00
CA LYS A 286 -127.76 17.49 22.92
C LYS A 286 -128.47 17.41 24.27
N LEU A 287 -127.73 17.23 25.37
CA LEU A 287 -128.29 17.18 26.71
C LEU A 287 -128.91 18.53 27.10
N GLU A 288 -128.23 19.64 26.80
CA GLU A 288 -128.75 21.00 27.03
C GLU A 288 -130.08 21.22 26.31
N LYS A 289 -130.18 20.80 25.03
CA LYS A 289 -131.45 20.83 24.27
C LYS A 289 -132.55 19.97 24.90
N VAL A 290 -132.20 18.82 25.48
CA VAL A 290 -133.19 17.96 26.17
C VAL A 290 -133.70 18.64 27.44
N GLU A 291 -132.83 19.31 28.19
CA GLU A 291 -133.23 20.08 29.38
C GLU A 291 -134.12 21.27 28.99
N GLU A 292 -133.79 21.99 27.91
CA GLU A 292 -134.65 23.06 27.34
C GLU A 292 -136.04 22.53 26.94
N LEU A 293 -136.11 21.38 26.26
CA LEU A 293 -137.37 20.75 25.87
C LEU A 293 -138.19 20.31 27.09
N LYS A 294 -137.53 19.81 28.13
CA LYS A 294 -138.17 19.40 29.39
C LYS A 294 -138.78 20.61 30.12
N ASP A 295 -138.09 21.74 30.13
CA ASP A 295 -138.63 22.98 30.71
C ASP A 295 -139.80 23.53 29.87
N GLN A 296 -139.76 23.40 28.54
CA GLN A 296 -140.92 23.71 27.68
C GLN A 296 -142.11 22.79 27.99
N ILE A 297 -141.90 21.49 28.16
CA ILE A 297 -142.95 20.54 28.54
C ILE A 297 -143.58 20.95 29.86
N ARG A 298 -142.76 21.27 30.88
CA ARG A 298 -143.25 21.72 32.19
C ARG A 298 -144.12 22.98 32.08
N PHE A 299 -143.70 23.94 31.27
CA PHE A 299 -144.50 25.14 30.98
C PHE A 299 -145.87 24.78 30.39
N TYR A 300 -145.92 23.88 29.41
CA TYR A 300 -147.18 23.42 28.82
C TYR A 300 -148.03 22.59 29.79
N GLU A 301 -147.43 21.81 30.69
CA GLU A 301 -148.14 21.07 31.74
C GLU A 301 -148.81 22.04 32.73
N GLU A 302 -148.10 23.09 33.16
CA GLU A 302 -148.65 24.15 34.01
C GLU A 302 -149.79 24.92 33.31
N GLU A 303 -149.62 25.24 32.02
CA GLU A 303 -150.67 25.85 31.19
C GLU A 303 -151.90 24.94 31.08
N HIS A 304 -151.70 23.64 30.84
CA HIS A 304 -152.76 22.64 30.80
C HIS A 304 -153.51 22.56 32.13
N GLN A 305 -152.81 22.53 33.26
CA GLN A 305 -153.42 22.54 34.60
C GLN A 305 -154.27 23.79 34.84
N CYS A 306 -153.80 24.97 34.40
CA CYS A 306 -154.57 26.21 34.48
C CYS A 306 -155.85 26.14 33.64
N MET A 307 -155.78 25.60 32.42
CA MET A 307 -156.95 25.37 31.58
C MET A 307 -157.93 24.37 32.20
N GLU A 308 -157.43 23.30 32.82
CA GLU A 308 -158.25 22.29 33.48
C GLU A 308 -159.01 22.85 34.69
N LEU A 309 -158.35 23.67 35.52
CA LEU A 309 -159.00 24.41 36.61
C LEU A 309 -160.07 25.38 36.10
N LEU A 310 -159.83 26.05 34.97
CA LEU A 310 -160.80 26.93 34.33
C LEU A 310 -162.03 26.14 33.86
N ILE A 311 -161.83 25.00 33.21
CA ILE A 311 -162.91 24.08 32.80
C ILE A 311 -163.70 23.61 34.03
N GLN A 312 -163.03 23.20 35.11
CA GLN A 312 -163.69 22.78 36.35
C GLN A 312 -164.56 23.89 36.94
N LYS A 313 -164.05 25.13 36.95
CA LYS A 313 -164.81 26.31 37.38
C LYS A 313 -166.03 26.57 36.49
N MET A 314 -165.87 26.44 35.17
CA MET A 314 -166.99 26.55 34.22
C MET A 314 -168.03 25.46 34.47
N ASN A 315 -167.61 24.21 34.72
CA ASN A 315 -168.51 23.11 35.04
C ASN A 315 -169.29 23.36 36.33
N ASN A 316 -168.63 23.85 37.40
CA ASN A 316 -169.31 24.25 38.64
C ASN A 316 -170.35 25.36 38.40
N HIS A 317 -170.04 26.34 37.53
CA HIS A 317 -171.01 27.36 37.13
C HIS A 317 -172.20 26.76 36.36
N ILE A 318 -171.97 25.82 35.45
CA ILE A 318 -173.03 25.11 34.72
C ILE A 318 -173.92 24.31 35.69
N GLU A 319 -173.33 23.60 36.66
CA GLU A 319 -174.09 22.89 37.69
C GLU A 319 -174.94 23.83 38.55
N LEU A 320 -174.40 24.99 38.94
CA LEU A 320 -175.13 26.01 39.66
C LEU A 320 -176.33 26.52 38.86
N ILE A 321 -176.12 26.84 37.58
CA ILE A 321 -177.18 27.23 36.64
C ILE A 321 -178.23 26.11 36.55
N ASN A 322 -177.81 24.85 36.41
CA ASN A 322 -178.72 23.71 36.34
C ASN A 322 -179.55 23.55 37.63
N MET A 323 -178.96 23.74 38.81
CA MET A 323 -179.68 23.74 40.08
C MET A 323 -180.68 24.88 40.17
N GLU A 324 -180.30 26.08 39.74
CA GLU A 324 -181.16 27.26 39.73
C GLU A 324 -182.34 27.10 38.76
N VAL A 325 -182.09 26.55 37.57
CA VAL A 325 -183.12 26.17 36.59
C VAL A 325 -184.06 25.11 37.18
N LYS A 326 -183.51 24.06 37.81
CA LYS A 326 -184.32 23.00 38.44
C LYS A 326 -185.19 23.54 39.59
N SER A 327 -184.64 24.40 40.44
CA SER A 327 -185.38 25.08 41.51
C SER A 327 -186.48 25.99 40.96
N SER A 328 -186.19 26.73 39.88
CA SER A 328 -187.16 27.56 39.17
C SER A 328 -188.28 26.71 38.54
N ASN A 329 -187.95 25.57 37.95
CA ASN A 329 -188.93 24.61 37.44
C ASN A 329 -189.77 24.00 38.56
N GLN A 330 -189.18 23.66 39.71
CA GLN A 330 -189.94 23.20 40.88
C GLN A 330 -190.89 24.28 41.41
N LYS A 331 -190.44 25.54 41.47
CA LYS A 331 -191.31 26.68 41.81
C LYS A 331 -192.43 26.83 40.78
N LEU A 332 -192.13 26.68 39.50
CA LEU A 332 -193.11 26.72 38.42
C LEU A 332 -194.12 25.58 38.56
N ASP A 333 -193.67 24.37 38.84
CA ASP A 333 -194.53 23.20 39.09
C ASP A 333 -195.38 23.42 40.35
N GLN A 334 -194.83 23.96 41.44
CA GLN A 334 -195.60 24.34 42.62
C GLN A 334 -196.64 25.41 42.31
N LEU A 335 -196.31 26.41 41.49
CA LEU A 335 -197.25 27.44 41.03
C LEU A 335 -198.33 26.82 40.15
N LEU A 336 -197.98 25.93 39.22
CA LEU A 336 -198.92 25.21 38.37
C LEU A 336 -199.85 24.32 39.19
N ILE A 337 -199.31 23.52 40.11
CA ILE A 337 -200.07 22.72 41.06
C ILE A 337 -200.98 23.62 41.89
N SER A 338 -200.48 24.73 42.45
CA SER A 338 -201.31 25.66 43.23
C SER A 338 -202.41 26.32 42.39
N SER A 339 -202.16 26.58 41.11
CA SER A 339 -203.14 27.12 40.15
C SER A 339 -204.19 26.08 39.76
N LEU A 340 -203.78 24.81 39.58
CA LEU A 340 -204.65 23.69 39.29
C LEU A 340 -205.46 23.30 40.53
N TRP A 341 -204.89 23.35 41.73
CA TRP A 341 -205.60 23.17 43.01
C TRP A 341 -206.58 24.31 43.27
N LYS A 342 -206.23 25.56 42.93
CA LYS A 342 -207.20 26.67 42.90
C LYS A 342 -208.35 26.41 41.93
N LYS A 343 -208.08 25.86 40.74
CA LYS A 343 -209.11 25.44 39.78
C LYS A 343 -209.93 24.25 40.28
N PHE A 344 -209.32 23.27 40.95
CA PHE A 344 -209.98 22.07 41.48
C PHE A 344 -210.85 22.39 42.71
N ASN A 345 -210.41 23.30 43.58
CA ASN A 345 -211.23 23.81 44.70
C ASN A 345 -212.31 24.80 44.24
N HIS A 346 -212.18 25.40 43.04
CA HIS A 346 -213.29 26.09 42.39
C HIS A 346 -214.33 25.13 41.78
N THR A 347 -213.98 23.88 41.49
CA THR A 347 -214.97 22.85 41.10
C THR A 347 -215.66 22.17 42.28
N HIS A 348 -215.16 22.28 43.52
CA HIS A 348 -215.80 21.68 44.70
C HIS A 348 -216.53 22.65 45.64
N HIS A 349 -216.41 23.96 45.41
CA HIS A 349 -217.22 24.97 46.11
C HIS A 349 -218.37 25.57 45.27
N ASN A 350 -218.67 25.01 44.09
CA ASN A 350 -219.81 25.40 43.25
C ASN A 350 -220.82 24.27 43.01
N SER A 351 -221.01 23.39 44.01
CA SER A 351 -222.11 22.42 44.04
C SER A 351 -223.06 22.65 45.22
N GLN A 352 -223.19 23.89 45.69
CA GLN A 352 -224.25 24.28 46.63
C GLN A 352 -224.55 25.79 46.60
N SER A 353 -225.02 26.28 45.45
CA SER A 353 -225.98 27.39 45.39
C SER A 353 -226.62 27.46 44.00
N PHE A 354 -227.89 27.07 43.95
CA PHE A 354 -228.91 27.50 43.00
C PHE A 354 -228.66 27.15 41.51
N ILE A 355 -229.49 26.31 40.91
CA ILE A 355 -230.75 26.75 40.29
C ILE A 355 -230.50 27.47 38.97
N THR A 356 -231.40 27.10 38.06
CA THR A 356 -231.65 27.60 36.70
C THR A 356 -230.65 27.19 35.62
N SER A 357 -231.05 26.07 35.00
CA SER A 357 -230.99 25.70 33.58
C SER A 357 -229.79 24.92 33.09
#